data_AF-A0A7C1QKB0-F1
#
_entry.id   AF-A0A7C1QKB0-F1
#
_cell.length_a   1.000
_cell.length_b   1.000
_cell.length_c   1.000
_cell.angle_alpha   90.00
_cell.angle_beta   90.00
_cell.angle_gamma   90.00
#
_symmetry.space_group_name_H-M   'P 1'
#
loop_
_entity.id
_entity.type
_entity.pdbx_description
1 polymer ?
#
loop_
_entity_poly.entity_id
_entity_poly.type
_entity_poly.pdbx_seq_one_letter_code
_entity_poly.pdbx_strand_id
1 'polypeptide(L)'
;MVNEVKYQDFAYNIGKVVKIRGKVAKEIWQHMTTIINSHDNMEYFDMEENYQIVVYSKDLISRSGTVELTGELIKIEGKHKNPKSKIHDDFYEFQLIVDSWKEVEID
;
A
#
# COMPACT_ATOMS: atom_id res chain seq x y z
N MET A 1 -4.72 19.13 -7.03
CA MET A 1 -4.99 17.98 -7.91
C MET A 1 -4.17 16.82 -7.35
N VAL A 2 -4.77 15.66 -7.07
CA VAL A 2 -4.04 14.50 -6.54
C VAL A 2 -3.48 13.71 -7.72
N ASN A 3 -2.17 13.43 -7.69
CA ASN A 3 -1.47 12.76 -8.79
C ASN A 3 -1.50 11.25 -8.63
N GLU A 4 -1.61 10.55 -9.75
CA GLU A 4 -1.33 9.13 -9.85
C GLU A 4 0.19 8.91 -9.77
N VAL A 5 0.61 7.93 -8.96
CA VAL A 5 2.03 7.64 -8.73
C VAL A 5 2.30 6.15 -8.91
N LYS A 6 3.48 5.83 -9.45
CA LYS A 6 3.97 4.46 -9.58
C LYS A 6 4.83 4.08 -8.38
N TYR A 7 5.04 2.79 -8.17
CA TYR A 7 5.82 2.27 -7.04
C TYR A 7 7.22 2.90 -6.95
N GLN A 8 7.88 3.15 -8.09
CA GLN A 8 9.21 3.78 -8.15
C GLN A 8 9.26 5.18 -7.54
N ASP A 9 8.13 5.88 -7.51
CA ASP A 9 8.03 7.26 -7.03
C ASP A 9 7.62 7.33 -5.55
N PHE A 10 7.34 6.20 -4.90
CA PHE A 10 6.80 6.17 -3.55
C PHE A 10 7.71 6.86 -2.52
N ALA A 11 9.02 6.68 -2.64
CA ALA A 11 9.99 7.32 -1.75
C ALA A 11 9.88 8.86 -1.72
N TYR A 12 9.49 9.49 -2.84
CA TYR A 12 9.31 10.94 -2.94
C TYR A 12 7.91 11.42 -2.52
N ASN A 13 7.00 10.49 -2.21
CA ASN A 13 5.59 10.76 -1.94
C ASN A 13 5.11 10.29 -0.56
N ILE A 14 6.03 9.85 0.31
CA ILE A 14 5.71 9.50 1.70
C ILE A 14 5.06 10.71 2.41
N GLY A 15 3.98 10.45 3.15
CA GLY A 15 3.17 11.44 3.87
C GLY A 15 2.28 12.30 2.98
N LYS A 16 2.22 12.03 1.67
CA LYS A 16 1.33 12.73 0.74
C LYS A 16 0.10 11.89 0.42
N VAL A 17 -0.99 12.59 0.11
CA VAL A 17 -2.15 11.98 -0.52
C VAL A 17 -1.84 11.73 -1.98
N VAL A 18 -1.97 10.48 -2.42
CA VAL A 18 -1.66 10.01 -3.77
C VAL A 18 -2.79 9.16 -4.33
N LYS A 19 -2.74 8.92 -5.65
CA LYS A 19 -3.55 7.93 -6.34
C LYS A 19 -2.70 6.76 -6.80
N ILE A 20 -3.19 5.54 -6.62
CA ILE A 20 -2.57 4.34 -7.18
C ILE A 20 -3.63 3.48 -7.86
N ARG A 21 -3.20 2.64 -8.81
CA ARG A 21 -4.06 1.68 -9.50
C ARG A 21 -3.57 0.26 -9.34
N GLY A 22 -4.51 -0.66 -9.29
CA GLY A 22 -4.20 -2.06 -9.05
C GLY A 22 -5.45 -2.88 -8.73
N LYS A 23 -5.24 -4.05 -8.15
CA LYS A 23 -6.29 -5.01 -7.79
C LYS A 23 -6.06 -5.54 -6.39
N VAL A 24 -7.12 -5.90 -5.69
CA VAL A 24 -6.98 -6.68 -4.44
C VAL A 24 -6.32 -8.02 -4.78
N ALA A 25 -5.23 -8.31 -4.08
CA ALA A 25 -4.38 -9.45 -4.33
C ALA A 25 -5.05 -10.76 -3.93
N LYS A 26 -4.79 -11.82 -4.70
CA LYS A 26 -5.23 -13.19 -4.38
C LYS A 26 -4.15 -14.00 -3.65
N GLU A 27 -2.89 -13.67 -3.91
CA GLU A 27 -1.72 -14.29 -3.29
C GLU A 27 -0.95 -13.23 -2.51
N ILE A 28 -0.48 -13.58 -1.31
CA ILE A 28 0.10 -12.62 -0.36
C ILE A 28 1.60 -12.84 -0.29
N TRP A 29 2.38 -11.81 -0.66
CA TRP A 29 3.85 -11.84 -0.65
C TRP A 29 4.48 -10.75 0.23
N GLN A 30 3.70 -9.79 0.74
CA GLN A 30 4.16 -8.77 1.71
C GLN A 30 4.16 -9.32 3.14
N HIS A 31 5.11 -8.87 3.97
CA HIS A 31 5.41 -9.49 5.27
C HIS A 31 5.17 -8.58 6.48
N MET A 32 5.07 -7.27 6.30
CA MET A 32 4.86 -6.31 7.37
C MET A 32 3.50 -5.64 7.28
N THR A 33 2.81 -5.58 8.40
CA THR A 33 1.53 -4.89 8.58
C THR A 33 1.61 -3.99 9.81
N THR A 34 0.72 -3.01 9.88
CA THR A 34 0.56 -2.14 11.05
C THR A 34 -0.93 -2.05 11.39
N ILE A 35 -1.24 -1.41 12.51
CA ILE A 35 -2.62 -1.17 12.94
C ILE A 35 -2.97 0.28 12.67
N ILE A 36 -3.98 0.50 11.82
CA ILE A 36 -4.56 1.81 11.55
C ILE A 36 -6.00 1.82 12.10
N ASN A 37 -6.17 2.24 13.36
CA ASN A 37 -7.47 2.21 14.06
C ASN A 37 -8.61 3.01 13.40
N SER A 38 -8.29 3.86 12.40
CA SER A 38 -9.27 4.63 11.64
C SER A 38 -9.70 3.95 10.34
N HIS A 39 -9.06 2.84 9.97
CA HIS A 39 -9.22 2.13 8.69
C HIS A 39 -9.11 0.62 8.95
N ASP A 40 -10.20 0.02 9.41
CA ASP A 40 -10.20 -1.34 9.97
C ASP A 40 -10.09 -2.45 8.92
N ASN A 41 -10.32 -2.15 7.63
CA ASN A 41 -10.19 -3.12 6.56
C ASN A 41 -8.76 -3.11 6.03
N MET A 42 -8.08 -4.25 6.09
CA MET A 42 -6.73 -4.41 5.58
C MET A 42 -6.73 -5.40 4.42
N GLU A 43 -6.14 -5.00 3.30
CA GLU A 43 -6.05 -5.80 2.09
C GLU A 43 -4.65 -5.71 1.49
N TYR A 44 -4.24 -6.77 0.78
CA TYR A 44 -3.05 -6.74 -0.07
C TYR A 44 -3.47 -6.27 -1.45
N PHE A 45 -2.66 -5.43 -2.08
CA PHE A 45 -3.00 -4.75 -3.31
C PHE A 45 -1.88 -4.89 -4.35
N ASP A 46 -2.19 -5.60 -5.43
CA ASP A 46 -1.30 -5.81 -6.56
C ASP A 46 -1.33 -4.59 -7.48
N MET A 47 -0.17 -3.97 -7.65
CA MET A 47 0.07 -2.85 -8.55
C MET A 47 0.67 -3.35 -9.89
N GLU A 48 0.91 -2.42 -10.82
CA GLU A 48 1.71 -2.69 -12.02
C GLU A 48 3.09 -3.27 -11.66
N GLU A 49 3.71 -3.96 -12.63
CA GLU A 49 5.10 -4.46 -12.51
C GLU A 49 5.34 -5.46 -11.36
N ASN A 50 4.29 -6.16 -10.93
CA ASN A 50 4.32 -7.19 -9.87
C ASN A 50 4.71 -6.65 -8.49
N TYR A 51 4.50 -5.35 -8.23
CA TYR A 51 4.60 -4.83 -6.88
C TYR A 51 3.31 -5.11 -6.10
N GLN A 52 3.45 -5.37 -4.80
CA GLN A 52 2.34 -5.55 -3.88
C GLN A 52 2.56 -4.68 -2.65
N ILE A 53 1.49 -4.02 -2.19
CA ILE A 53 1.50 -3.25 -0.94
C ILE A 53 0.31 -3.62 -0.06
N VAL A 54 0.38 -3.24 1.21
CA VAL A 54 -0.75 -3.31 2.13
C VAL A 54 -1.54 -2.00 2.06
N VAL A 55 -2.86 -2.10 2.00
CA VAL A 55 -3.77 -0.95 2.04
C VAL A 55 -4.75 -1.09 3.20
N TYR A 56 -5.07 0.04 3.83
CA TYR A 56 -6.04 0.12 4.93
C TYR A 56 -7.19 1.03 4.51
N SER A 57 -8.42 0.57 4.56
CA SER A 57 -9.60 1.34 4.15
C SER A 57 -10.68 1.37 5.23
N LYS A 58 -11.47 2.45 5.24
CA LYS A 58 -12.68 2.55 6.08
C LYS A 58 -13.77 1.57 5.65
N ASP A 59 -13.93 1.43 4.34
CA ASP A 59 -14.90 0.54 3.72
C ASP A 59 -14.18 -0.56 2.93
N LEU A 60 -14.75 -1.76 2.90
CA LEU A 60 -14.20 -2.92 2.18
C LEU A 60 -14.10 -2.65 0.67
N ILE A 61 -12.98 -3.01 0.04
CA ILE A 61 -12.76 -2.86 -1.41
C ILE A 61 -13.16 -4.18 -2.08
N SER A 62 -14.45 -4.52 -2.01
CA SER A 62 -14.97 -5.84 -2.32
C SER A 62 -15.17 -6.14 -3.82
N ARG A 63 -14.18 -5.89 -4.68
CA ARG A 63 -14.38 -5.95 -6.15
C ARG A 63 -13.29 -6.71 -6.91
N SER A 64 -13.73 -7.56 -7.84
CA SER A 64 -12.88 -8.20 -8.84
C SER A 64 -12.66 -7.25 -10.01
N GLY A 65 -11.59 -6.45 -9.98
CA GLY A 65 -11.30 -5.50 -11.06
C GLY A 65 -10.15 -4.55 -10.71
N THR A 66 -9.73 -3.76 -11.69
CA THR A 66 -8.79 -2.66 -11.45
C THR A 66 -9.52 -1.51 -10.77
N VAL A 67 -8.98 -1.02 -9.67
CA VAL A 67 -9.51 0.13 -8.92
C VAL A 67 -8.45 1.21 -8.79
N GLU A 68 -8.89 2.46 -8.70
CA GLU A 68 -8.05 3.61 -8.33
C GLU A 68 -8.29 3.91 -6.85
N LEU A 69 -7.23 3.82 -6.05
CA LEU A 69 -7.25 4.15 -4.62
C LEU A 69 -6.70 5.56 -4.43
N THR A 70 -7.31 6.34 -3.55
CA THR A 70 -6.81 7.65 -3.11
C THR A 70 -6.57 7.61 -1.60
N GLY A 71 -5.35 7.91 -1.18
CA GLY A 71 -4.97 7.77 0.22
C GLY A 71 -3.60 8.35 0.56
N GLU A 72 -3.28 8.38 1.85
CA GLU A 72 -1.97 8.80 2.35
C GLU A 72 -0.97 7.65 2.24
N LEU A 73 0.15 7.90 1.56
CA LEU A 73 1.23 6.93 1.42
C LEU A 73 2.13 6.95 2.67
N ILE A 74 2.28 5.81 3.31
CA ILE A 74 3.13 5.65 4.49
C ILE A 74 4.27 4.66 4.23
N LYS A 75 5.32 4.79 5.03
CA LYS A 75 6.45 3.85 5.08
C LYS A 75 6.49 3.25 6.48
N ILE A 76 6.60 1.94 6.56
CA ILE A 76 6.88 1.25 7.82
C ILE A 76 8.28 0.65 7.78
N GLU A 77 8.96 0.68 8.92
CA GLU A 77 10.34 0.21 9.06
C GLU A 77 10.40 -0.95 10.06
N GLY A 78 11.04 -2.03 9.66
CA GLY A 78 11.22 -3.23 10.45
C GLY A 78 12.57 -3.20 11.15
N LYS A 79 12.58 -3.38 12.48
CA LYS A 79 13.83 -3.63 13.19
C LYS A 79 14.17 -5.10 13.15
N HIS A 80 15.44 -5.42 12.94
CA HIS A 80 15.93 -6.79 12.95
C HIS A 80 15.57 -7.48 14.28
N LYS A 81 14.99 -8.70 14.23
CA LYS A 81 14.61 -9.46 15.43
C LYS A 81 15.81 -9.87 16.31
N ASN A 82 17.03 -9.73 15.79
CA ASN A 82 18.27 -10.03 16.52
C ASN A 82 19.08 -8.75 16.78
N PRO A 83 19.12 -8.23 18.02
CA PRO A 83 19.84 -6.99 18.37
C PRO A 83 21.37 -7.10 18.28
N LYS A 84 21.94 -8.29 18.01
CA LYS A 84 23.38 -8.52 17.82
C LYS A 84 23.80 -8.64 16.35
N SER A 85 22.85 -8.55 15.41
CA SER A 85 23.18 -8.55 13.98
C SER A 85 23.92 -7.27 13.62
N LYS A 86 25.10 -7.39 13.00
CA LYS A 86 25.89 -6.25 12.48
C LYS A 86 25.42 -5.78 11.09
N ILE A 87 24.39 -6.42 10.55
CA ILE A 87 23.81 -6.10 9.25
C ILE A 87 22.66 -5.13 9.52
N HIS A 88 22.91 -3.84 9.25
CA HIS A 88 21.94 -2.75 9.33
C HIS A 88 21.18 -2.63 8.00
N ASP A 89 20.57 -3.72 7.55
CA ASP A 89 19.63 -3.63 6.44
C ASP A 89 18.30 -3.20 7.04
N ASP A 90 18.04 -1.89 7.04
CA ASP A 90 16.74 -1.34 7.41
C ASP A 90 15.72 -1.82 6.36
N PHE A 91 14.92 -2.82 6.72
CA PHE A 91 13.82 -3.29 5.87
C PHE A 91 12.65 -2.32 6.00
N TYR A 92 12.13 -1.87 4.85
CA TYR A 92 10.94 -1.04 4.83
C TYR A 92 9.94 -1.55 3.80
N GLU A 93 8.67 -1.32 4.09
CA GLU A 93 7.56 -1.60 3.20
C GLU A 93 6.69 -0.34 3.10
N PHE A 94 6.18 -0.08 1.89
CA PHE A 94 5.24 1.00 1.65
C PHE A 94 3.81 0.51 1.81
N GLN A 95 2.95 1.35 2.37
CA GLN A 95 1.55 1.04 2.60
C GLN A 95 0.68 2.27 2.32
N LEU A 96 -0.62 2.07 2.14
CA LEU A 96 -1.55 3.16 1.82
C LEU A 96 -2.72 3.20 2.80
N ILE A 97 -2.99 4.37 3.38
CA ILE A 97 -4.20 4.63 4.16
C ILE A 97 -5.23 5.24 3.22
N VAL A 98 -6.23 4.44 2.82
CA VAL A 98 -7.19 4.74 1.76
C VAL A 98 -8.42 5.45 2.31
N ASP A 99 -8.61 6.70 1.86
CA ASP A 99 -9.80 7.50 2.20
C ASP A 99 -10.94 7.32 1.18
N SER A 100 -10.60 6.99 -0.07
CA SER A 100 -11.61 6.76 -1.12
C SER A 100 -11.06 5.87 -2.23
N TRP A 101 -11.96 5.20 -2.93
CA TRP A 101 -11.63 4.41 -4.11
C TRP A 101 -12.74 4.51 -5.15
N LYS A 102 -12.38 4.23 -6.40
CA LYS A 102 -13.33 4.12 -7.51
C LYS A 102 -12.93 3.02 -8.47
N GLU A 103 -13.90 2.49 -9.18
CA GLU A 103 -13.67 1.57 -10.28
C GLU A 103 -13.03 2.31 -11.46
N VAL A 104 -12.17 1.61 -12.18
CA VAL A 104 -11.65 2.06 -13.46
C VAL A 104 -12.32 1.21 -14.53
N GLU A 105 -13.21 1.82 -15.32
CA GLU A 105 -13.76 1.17 -16.50
C GLU A 105 -12.61 0.93 -17.50
N ILE A 106 -12.51 -0.30 -17.99
CA ILE A 106 -11.59 -0.64 -19.07
C ILE A 106 -12.41 -0.51 -20.35
N ASP A 107 -12.14 0.53 -21.14
CA ASP A 107 -12.64 0.68 -22.52
C ASP A 107 -12.09 -0.42 -23.46
#